data_AF-A0A2H0Y3K4-F1
#
_entry.id   AF-A0A2H0Y3K4-F1
#
_cell.length_a   1.000
_cell.length_b   1.000
_cell.length_c   1.000
_cell.angle_alpha   90.00
_cell.angle_beta   90.00
_cell.angle_gamma   90.00
#
_symmetry.space_group_name_H-M   'P 1'
#
loop_
_entity.id
_entity.type
_entity.pdbx_description
1 polymer ?
#
loop_
_entity_poly.entity_id
_entity_poly.type
_entity_poly.pdbx_seq_one_letter_code
_entity_poly.pdbx_strand_id
1 'polypeptide(L)' 'MHRKVKKIFHPKEVMEGAGVRLHRCFGYAELPLFDPFLLLDDFGSDNPNDYLAGFP' A
#
# COMPACT_ATOMS: atom_id res chain seq x y z
N MET A 1 -7.97 27.87 1.88
CA MET A 1 -9.10 26.91 1.90
C MET A 1 -8.64 25.66 2.62
N HIS A 2 -9.23 25.31 3.78
CA HIS A 2 -8.87 24.10 4.52
C HIS A 2 -9.72 22.92 4.02
N ARG A 3 -9.06 21.82 3.64
CA ARG A 3 -9.76 20.59 3.27
C ARG A 3 -10.01 19.78 4.55
N LYS A 4 -11.24 19.29 4.74
CA LYS A 4 -11.57 18.35 5.81
C LYS A 4 -11.28 16.92 5.35
N VAL A 5 -10.82 16.07 6.26
CA VAL A 5 -10.69 14.63 6.03
C VAL A 5 -12.09 14.04 5.82
N LYS A 6 -12.29 13.33 4.71
CA LYS A 6 -13.58 12.69 4.40
C LYS A 6 -13.66 11.23 4.84
N LYS A 7 -12.54 10.51 4.79
CA LYS A 7 -12.43 9.09 5.13
C LYS A 7 -10.98 8.77 5.50
N ILE A 8 -10.82 7.80 6.41
CA ILE A 8 -9.52 7.23 6.80
C ILE A 8 -9.50 5.79 6.28
N PHE A 9 -8.43 5.43 5.59
CA PHE A 9 -8.16 4.08 5.12
C PHE A 9 -7.02 3.51 5.96
N HIS A 10 -7.23 2.32 6.54
CA HIS A 10 -6.18 1.59 7.22
C HIS A 10 -5.54 0.63 6.22
N PRO A 11 -4.21 0.65 6.06
CA PRO A 11 -3.53 -0.27 5.15
C PRO A 11 -3.80 -1.73 5.52
N LYS A 12 -3.81 -2.60 4.53
CA LYS A 12 -3.93 -4.05 4.71
C LYS A 12 -2.61 -4.71 4.33
N GLU A 13 -2.19 -5.71 5.11
CA GLU A 13 -1.04 -6.53 4.76
C GLU A 13 -1.35 -7.36 3.51
N VAL A 14 -0.41 -7.35 2.56
CA VAL A 14 -0.50 -8.11 1.30
C VAL A 14 0.88 -8.72 1.02
N MET A 15 0.89 -9.89 0.37
CA MET A 15 2.09 -10.51 -0.15
C MET A 15 2.14 -10.36 -1.68
N GLU A 16 3.25 -9.83 -2.20
CA GLU A 16 3.45 -9.56 -3.62
C GLU A 16 4.81 -10.10 -4.10
N GLY A 17 4.92 -10.34 -5.42
CA GLY A 17 6.17 -10.75 -6.06
C GLY A 17 6.79 -12.02 -5.45
N ALA A 18 8.08 -11.95 -5.07
CA ALA A 18 8.87 -13.05 -4.50
C ALA A 18 8.56 -13.34 -3.01
N GLY A 19 7.31 -13.12 -2.58
CA GLY A 19 6.89 -13.29 -1.19
C GLY A 19 7.12 -12.07 -0.31
N VAL A 20 7.27 -10.88 -0.91
CA VAL A 20 7.45 -9.63 -0.17
C VAL A 20 6.15 -9.25 0.54
N ARG A 21 6.23 -8.99 1.85
CA ARG A 21 5.12 -8.43 2.62
C ARG A 21 5.15 -6.90 2.54
N LEU A 22 4.01 -6.31 2.25
CA LEU A 22 3.81 -4.86 2.19
C LEU A 22 2.44 -4.46 2.73
N HIS A 23 2.22 -3.17 2.92
CA HIS A 23 0.94 -2.63 3.35
C HIS A 23 0.26 -1.84 2.23
N ARG A 24 -0.87 -2.33 1.71
CA ARG A 24 -1.65 -1.66 0.66
C ARG A 24 -2.65 -0.70 1.26
N CYS A 25 -2.51 0.59 0.96
CA CYS A 25 -3.43 1.64 1.40
C CYS A 25 -4.69 1.72 0.53
N PHE A 26 -4.50 1.70 -0.80
CA PHE A 26 -5.58 1.67 -1.79
C PHE A 26 -5.09 1.04 -3.10
N GLY A 27 -6.01 0.48 -3.87
CA GLY A 27 -5.75 -0.08 -5.20
C GLY A 27 -7.02 -0.15 -6.05
N TYR A 28 -7.13 -1.22 -6.84
CA TYR A 28 -8.25 -1.41 -7.77
C TYR A 28 -9.64 -1.34 -7.11
N ALA A 29 -9.78 -1.87 -5.88
CA ALA A 29 -11.06 -1.93 -5.17
C ALA A 29 -11.61 -0.54 -4.81
N GLU A 30 -10.75 0.48 -4.78
CA GLU A 30 -11.14 1.85 -4.45
C GLU A 30 -11.27 2.75 -5.68
N LEU A 31 -11.03 2.25 -6.89
CA LEU A 31 -11.29 3.04 -8.10
C LEU A 31 -12.79 3.37 -8.24
N PRO A 32 -13.16 4.58 -8.69
CA PRO A 32 -12.28 5.67 -9.16
C PRO A 32 -11.92 6.71 -8.08
N LEU A 33 -12.08 6.40 -6.78
CA LEU A 33 -11.97 7.38 -5.68
C LEU A 33 -10.63 8.13 -5.65
N PHE A 34 -9.56 7.48 -6.11
CA PHE A 34 -8.19 7.99 -6.05
C PHE A 34 -7.62 8.41 -7.41
N ASP A 35 -8.43 8.45 -8.48
CA ASP A 35 -8.00 8.96 -9.80
C ASP A 35 -7.26 10.31 -9.67
N PRO A 36 -6.03 10.48 -10.22
CA PRO A 36 -5.29 9.63 -11.17
C PRO A 36 -4.37 8.58 -10.55
N PHE A 37 -4.41 8.40 -9.24
CA PHE A 37 -3.59 7.42 -8.55
C PHE A 37 -4.27 6.05 -8.55
N LEU A 38 -3.54 5.05 -9.02
CA LEU A 38 -4.04 3.69 -9.16
C LEU A 38 -3.75 2.80 -7.95
N LEU A 39 -2.69 3.14 -7.21
CA LEU A 39 -2.16 2.30 -6.13
C LEU A 39 -1.30 3.13 -5.17
N LEU A 40 -1.32 2.76 -3.89
CA LEU A 40 -0.33 3.16 -2.90
C LEU A 40 -0.01 1.97 -2.01
N ASP A 41 1.23 1.50 -2.12
CA ASP A 41 1.81 0.46 -1.28
C ASP A 41 2.93 1.07 -0.43
N ASP A 42 2.95 0.71 0.85
CA ASP A 42 4.01 1.06 1.80
C ASP A 42 4.93 -0.15 2.00
N PHE A 43 6.19 0.05 1.64
CA PHE A 43 7.27 -0.94 1.75
C PHE A 43 8.11 -0.59 2.97
N GLY A 44 7.87 -1.29 4.08
CA GLY A 44 8.60 -1.10 5.32
C GLY A 44 8.30 -2.24 6.27
N SER A 45 9.32 -3.03 6.58
CA SER A 45 9.30 -3.99 7.68
C SER A 45 10.61 -3.90 8.42
N ASP A 46 10.57 -4.01 9.75
CA ASP A 46 11.76 -4.12 10.59
C ASP A 46 12.41 -5.52 10.46
N ASN A 47 11.74 -6.47 9.82
CA ASN A 47 12.24 -7.82 9.56
C ASN A 47 12.71 -7.94 8.10
N PRO A 48 14.03 -8.05 7.84
CA PRO A 48 14.57 -8.20 6.49
C PRO A 48 13.99 -9.37 5.69
N ASN A 49 13.60 -10.45 6.36
CA ASN A 49 13.01 -11.62 5.70
C ASN A 49 11.69 -11.30 4.98
N ASP A 50 11.06 -10.17 5.30
CA ASP A 50 9.79 -9.76 4.72
C ASP A 50 9.95 -9.08 3.36
N TYR A 51 11.15 -8.61 2.99
CA TYR A 51 11.36 -7.87 1.74
C TYR A 51 12.61 -8.27 0.95
N LEU A 52 13.63 -8.85 1.59
CA LEU A 52 14.91 -9.16 0.93
C LEU A 52 14.77 -10.00 -0.35
N ALA A 53 13.78 -10.90 -0.40
CA ALA A 53 13.58 -11.74 -1.59
C ALA A 53 13.19 -10.96 -2.85
N GLY A 54 12.65 -9.74 -2.71
CA GLY A 54 12.18 -8.92 -3.83
C GLY A 54 13.06 -7.75 -4.21
N PHE A 55 14.17 -7.50 -3.51
CA PHE A 55 15.07 -6.37 -3.79
C PHE A 55 16.52 -6.86 -4.01
N PRO A 56 17.20 -6.45 -5.09
CA PRO A 56 18.60 -6.80 -5.35
C PRO A 56 19.58 -6.06 -4.42
#